data_AF-A0A1Q7PH20-F1
#
_entry.id   AF-A0A1Q7PH20-F1
#
_cell.length_a   1.000
_cell.length_b   1.000
_cell.length_c   1.000
_cell.angle_alpha   90.00
_cell.angle_beta   90.00
_cell.angle_gamma   90.00
#
_symmetry.space_group_name_H-M   'P 1'
#
loop_
_entity.id
_entity.type
_entity.pdbx_description
1 polymer ?
#
loop_
_entity_poly.entity_id
_entity_poly.type
_entity_poly.pdbx_seq_one_letter_code
_entity_poly.pdbx_strand_id
1 'polypeptide(L)' 'MKVAVSIPDKIFAETEHLAKHLKTSRSEIYSRALGEFLGRHAPDRVTEAMNDVIAELGDTADAFSRRAARQVLRKVEW' A
#
# COMPACT_ATOMS: atom_id res chain seq x y z
N MET A 1 0.06 15.81 2.63
CA MET A 1 -0.34 16.90 1.71
C MET A 1 -1.83 17.21 1.91
N LYS A 2 -2.31 18.43 1.61
CA LYS A 2 -3.74 18.79 1.66
C LYS A 2 -4.24 19.08 0.25
N VAL A 3 -5.39 18.53 -0.12
CA VAL A 3 -6.05 18.72 -1.41
C VAL A 3 -7.54 18.92 -1.15
N ALA A 4 -8.18 19.81 -1.91
CA ALA A 4 -9.63 19.98 -1.91
C ALA A 4 -10.22 19.22 -3.12
N VAL A 5 -11.23 18.40 -2.86
CA VAL A 5 -11.94 17.62 -3.89
C VAL A 5 -13.44 17.85 -3.75
N SER A 6 -14.14 17.89 -4.88
CA SER A 6 -15.60 17.87 -4.89
C SER A 6 -16.09 16.43 -4.85
N ILE A 7 -17.05 16.13 -3.97
CA ILE A 7 -17.67 14.81 -3.82
C ILE A 7 -19.20 14.96 -3.76
N PRO A 8 -19.98 13.92 -4.10
CA PRO A 8 -21.43 13.97 -3.97
C PRO A 8 -21.87 14.21 -2.52
N ASP A 9 -22.90 15.04 -2.33
CA ASP A 9 -23.42 15.41 -1.00
C ASP A 9 -23.80 14.19 -0.15
N LYS A 10 -24.36 13.16 -0.78
CA LYS A 10 -24.72 11.91 -0.10
C LYS A 10 -23.50 11.23 0.55
N ILE A 11 -22.38 11.16 -0.18
CA ILE A 11 -21.14 10.55 0.32
C ILE A 11 -20.55 11.38 1.47
N PHE A 12 -20.61 12.70 1.34
CA PHE A 12 -20.18 13.61 2.40
C PHE A 12 -21.01 13.41 3.68
N ALA A 13 -22.33 13.37 3.56
CA ALA A 13 -23.25 13.18 4.69
C ALA A 13 -23.02 11.83 5.39
N GLU A 14 -22.95 10.73 4.62
CA GLU A 14 -22.67 9.40 5.16
C GLU A 14 -21.31 9.33 5.88
N THR A 15 -20.29 9.98 5.30
CA THR A 15 -18.96 10.06 5.92
C THR A 15 -18.99 10.86 7.22
N GLU A 16 -19.73 11.97 7.29
CA GLU A 16 -19.90 12.75 8.51
C GLU A 16 -20.56 11.94 9.63
N HIS A 17 -21.58 11.15 9.29
CA HIS A 17 -22.22 10.25 10.25
C HIS A 17 -21.23 9.19 10.77
N LEU A 18 -20.46 8.57 9.87
CA LEU A 18 -19.46 7.57 10.25
C LEU A 18 -18.33 8.15 11.10
N ALA A 19 -17.82 9.33 10.74
CA ALA A 19 -16.76 10.01 11.48
C ALA A 19 -17.19 10.33 12.92
N LYS A 20 -18.44 10.80 13.10
CA LYS A 20 -19.03 11.03 14.43
C LYS A 20 -19.16 9.74 15.23
N HIS A 21 -19.64 8.67 14.62
CA HIS A 21 -19.81 7.38 15.28
C HIS A 21 -18.47 6.79 15.75
N LEU A 22 -17.45 6.87 14.89
CA LEU A 22 -16.10 6.37 15.16
C LEU A 22 -15.21 7.35 15.94
N LYS A 23 -15.72 8.54 16.28
CA LYS A 23 -14.98 9.62 16.96
C LYS A 23 -13.65 9.96 16.28
N THR A 24 -13.66 9.99 14.96
CA THR A 24 -12.49 10.28 14.12
C THR A 24 -12.75 11.49 13.23
N SER A 25 -11.72 12.01 12.57
CA SER A 25 -11.86 13.10 11.61
C SER A 25 -12.38 12.59 10.26
N ARG A 26 -13.13 13.43 9.53
CA ARG A 26 -13.48 13.16 8.12
C ARG A 26 -12.27 12.80 7.26
N SER A 27 -11.19 13.55 7.41
CA SER A 27 -9.94 13.34 6.68
C SER A 27 -9.35 11.96 6.94
N GLU A 28 -9.49 11.42 8.14
CA GLU A 28 -9.00 10.08 8.46
C GLU A 28 -9.84 9.01 7.76
N ILE A 29 -11.18 9.14 7.74
CA ILE A 29 -12.04 8.23 6.96
C ILE A 29 -11.65 8.23 5.48
N TYR A 30 -11.52 9.42 4.88
CA TYR A 30 -11.11 9.53 3.47
C TYR A 30 -9.72 8.94 3.23
N SER A 31 -8.77 9.17 4.13
CA SER A 31 -7.41 8.63 4.01
C SER A 31 -7.40 7.11 4.08
N ARG A 32 -8.19 6.50 4.99
CA ARG A 32 -8.35 5.05 5.08
C ARG A 32 -8.97 4.47 3.81
N ALA A 33 -10.04 5.09 3.32
CA ALA A 33 -10.72 4.65 2.10
C ALA A 33 -9.78 4.70 0.87
N LEU A 34 -8.99 5.78 0.72
CA LEU A 34 -7.99 5.89 -0.33
C LEU A 34 -6.88 4.84 -0.19
N GLY A 35 -6.38 4.61 1.03
CA GLY A 35 -5.37 3.59 1.29
C GLY A 35 -5.85 2.19 0.88
N GLU A 36 -7.09 1.84 1.24
CA GLU A 36 -7.70 0.57 0.88
C GLU A 36 -7.98 0.47 -0.63
N PHE A 37 -8.49 1.53 -1.25
CA PHE A 37 -8.73 1.57 -2.69
C PHE A 37 -7.43 1.37 -3.48
N LEU A 38 -6.38 2.10 -3.12
CA LEU A 38 -5.05 1.93 -3.73
C LEU A 38 -4.51 0.52 -3.48
N GLY A 39 -4.68 -0.03 -2.28
CA GLY A 39 -4.27 -1.40 -1.97
C GLY A 39 -4.96 -2.45 -2.85
N ARG A 40 -6.26 -2.28 -3.12
CA ARG A 40 -7.01 -3.19 -4.02
C ARG A 40 -6.57 -3.09 -5.49
N HIS A 41 -6.04 -1.95 -5.91
CA HIS A 41 -5.72 -1.68 -7.32
C HIS A 41 -4.22 -1.64 -7.62
N ALA A 42 -3.38 -1.97 -6.63
CA ALA A 42 -1.94 -2.06 -6.79
C ALA A 42 -1.48 -3.47 -6.40
N PRO A 43 -1.66 -4.48 -7.28
CA PRO A 43 -1.22 -5.85 -7.00
C PRO A 43 0.29 -5.91 -6.74
N ASP A 44 1.06 -5.02 -7.37
CA ASP A 44 2.52 -5.00 -7.27
C ASP A 44 3.04 -4.20 -6.08
N ARG A 45 2.18 -3.54 -5.28
CA ARG A 45 2.63 -2.64 -4.21
C ARG A 45 3.47 -3.33 -3.15
N VAL A 46 3.20 -4.61 -2.89
CA VAL A 46 4.01 -5.42 -1.98
C VAL A 46 5.38 -5.70 -2.59
N THR A 47 5.42 -6.06 -3.87
CA THR A 47 6.66 -6.26 -4.62
C THR A 47 7.49 -4.98 -4.69
N GLU A 48 6.86 -3.83 -4.98
CA GLU A 48 7.48 -2.50 -4.97
C GLU A 48 8.04 -2.15 -3.60
N ALA A 49 7.25 -2.32 -2.53
CA ALA A 49 7.73 -2.07 -1.17
C ALA A 49 8.90 -2.98 -0.77
N MET A 50 8.89 -4.25 -1.19
CA MET A 50 10.03 -5.15 -0.99
C MET A 50 11.25 -4.70 -1.79
N ASN A 51 11.07 -4.26 -3.04
CA ASN A 51 12.15 -3.74 -3.87
C ASN A 51 12.77 -2.48 -3.24
N ASP A 52 11.96 -1.56 -2.71
CA ASP A 52 12.44 -0.35 -2.05
C ASP A 52 13.31 -0.66 -0.82
N VAL A 53 12.85 -1.60 0.03
CA VAL A 53 13.62 -2.05 1.20
C VAL A 53 14.94 -2.72 0.79
N ILE A 54 14.92 -3.56 -0.24
CA ILE A 54 16.15 -4.19 -0.78
C ILE A 54 17.10 -3.12 -1.35
N ALA A 55 16.56 -2.11 -2.03
CA ALA A 55 17.36 -1.01 -2.59
C ALA A 55 18.01 -0.17 -1.49
N GLU A 56 17.31 0.09 -0.38
CA GLU A 56 17.84 0.81 0.79
C GLU A 56 18.93 0.01 1.52
N LEU A 57 18.70 -1.29 1.72
CA LEU A 57 19.68 -2.19 2.37
C LEU A 57 20.93 -2.43 1.51
N GLY A 58 20.79 -2.32 0.18
CA GLY A 58 21.85 -2.62 -0.76
C GLY A 58 22.16 -4.13 -0.87
N ASP A 59 23.12 -4.46 -1.73
CA ASP A 59 23.48 -5.84 -2.04
C ASP A 59 24.35 -6.47 -0.95
N THR A 60 23.70 -6.92 0.12
CA THR A 60 24.34 -7.54 1.30
C THR A 60 24.50 -9.06 1.16
N ALA A 61 23.99 -9.66 0.08
CA ALA A 61 24.02 -11.10 -0.11
C ALA A 61 25.40 -11.57 -0.61
N ASP A 62 25.97 -12.56 0.08
CA ASP A 62 27.22 -13.20 -0.34
C ASP A 62 27.02 -14.09 -1.60
N ALA A 63 28.13 -14.51 -2.20
CA ALA A 63 28.11 -15.29 -3.44
C ALA A 63 27.41 -16.65 -3.32
N PHE A 64 27.47 -17.30 -2.16
CA PHE A 64 26.79 -18.56 -1.89
C PHE A 64 25.28 -18.34 -1.83
N SER A 65 24.84 -17.36 -1.04
CA SER A 65 23.43 -16.99 -0.89
C SER A 65 22.77 -16.65 -2.24
N ARG A 66 23.46 -15.88 -3.10
CA ARG A 66 22.96 -15.56 -4.46
C ARG A 66 22.84 -16.77 -5.38
N ARG A 67 23.78 -17.72 -5.29
CA ARG A 67 23.77 -18.93 -6.12
C ARG A 67 22.63 -19.85 -5.69
N ALA A 68 22.48 -20.06 -4.38
CA ALA A 68 21.40 -20.85 -3.81
C ALA A 68 20.03 -20.27 -4.18
N ALA A 69 19.81 -18.96 -3.99
CA ALA A 69 18.56 -18.29 -4.33
C ALA A 69 18.19 -18.46 -5.81
N ARG A 70 19.14 -18.26 -6.75
CA ARG A 70 18.90 -18.46 -8.19
C ARG A 70 18.45 -19.88 -8.54
N GLN A 71 19.02 -20.88 -7.86
CA GLN A 71 18.69 -22.28 -8.11
C GLN A 71 17.29 -22.64 -7.59
N VAL A 72 16.85 -21.99 -6.52
CA VAL A 72 15.49 -22.14 -5.97
C VAL A 72 14.47 -21.40 -6.83
N LEU A 73 14.71 -20.13 -7.15
CA LEU A 73 13.76 -19.29 -7.91
C LEU A 73 13.50 -19.81 -9.33
N ARG A 74 14.46 -20.52 -9.95
CA ARG A 74 14.27 -21.18 -11.25
C ARG A 74 13.26 -22.34 -11.24
N LYS A 75 12.88 -22.84 -10.06
CA LYS A 75 11.93 -23.97 -9.91
C LYS A 75 10.48 -23.50 -9.70
N VAL A 76 10.26 -22.20 -9.62
CA VAL A 76 8.95 -21.61 -9.37
C VAL A 76 8.41 -21.06 -10.69
N GLU A 77 7.17 -21.41 -11.03
CA GLU A 77 6.44 -20.76 -12.14
C GLU A 77 5.94 -19.40 -11.66
N TRP A 78 6.16 -18.37 -12.47
CA TRP A 78 5.76 -16.98 -12.22
C TRP A 78 4.52 -16.63 -13.02
#